data_AF-A0A953TJ46-F1
#
_entry.id   AF-A0A953TJ46-F1
#
_cell.length_a   1.000
_cell.length_b   1.000
_cell.length_c   1.000
_cell.angle_alpha   90.00
_cell.angle_beta   90.00
_cell.angle_gamma   90.00
#
_symmetry.space_group_name_H-M   'P 1'
#
loop_
_entity.id
_entity.type
_entity.pdbx_description
1 polymer ?
#
loop_
_entity_poly.entity_id
_entity_poly.type
_entity_poly.pdbx_seq_one_letter_code
_entity_poly.pdbx_strand_id
1 'polypeptide(L)'
;MAIGMFVLPGRSAPGAAQAKGEEAVPAYHRQAPTGLLPTTLSPTLFTDPVVKNSYAAAARIKKTLYQLPCYCHCDRSAGHGSLLDCYVSQHASGCDICMKETFYASEKLRKGKTAEQIREAIIQGEWEQQDLTRYQQYPPAR
;
A
#
# COMPACT_ATOMS: atom_id res chain seq x y z
N MET A 1 -68.82 19.68 -11.86
CA MET A 1 -67.49 19.87 -11.24
C MET A 1 -67.47 19.14 -9.91
N ALA A 2 -66.63 18.12 -9.76
CA ALA A 2 -66.02 17.71 -8.49
C ALA A 2 -65.10 16.51 -8.79
N ILE A 3 -63.81 16.72 -8.55
CA ILE A 3 -62.69 15.85 -8.89
C ILE A 3 -62.57 14.79 -7.80
N GLY A 4 -62.66 13.51 -8.15
CA GLY A 4 -62.35 12.40 -7.25
C GLY A 4 -60.83 12.23 -7.14
N MET A 5 -60.26 12.49 -5.96
CA MET A 5 -58.87 12.16 -5.64
C MET A 5 -58.74 10.66 -5.35
N PHE A 6 -58.20 9.90 -6.30
CA PHE A 6 -57.67 8.57 -6.06
C PHE A 6 -56.21 8.70 -5.60
N VAL A 7 -55.95 8.40 -4.32
CA VAL A 7 -54.60 8.26 -3.78
C VAL A 7 -54.13 6.82 -4.01
N LEU A 8 -53.08 6.65 -4.81
CA LEU A 8 -52.39 5.37 -4.96
C LEU A 8 -51.26 5.25 -3.92
N PRO A 9 -51.03 4.07 -3.31
CA PRO A 9 -49.94 3.87 -2.36
C PRO A 9 -48.60 3.82 -3.10
N GLY A 10 -47.66 4.69 -2.70
CA GLY A 10 -46.28 4.65 -3.18
C GLY A 10 -45.58 3.36 -2.71
N ARG A 11 -45.06 2.59 -3.66
CA ARG A 11 -44.13 1.49 -3.38
C ARG A 11 -42.82 2.06 -2.84
N SER A 12 -42.52 1.82 -1.56
CA SER A 12 -41.18 2.01 -1.02
C SER A 12 -40.21 1.07 -1.72
N ALA A 13 -39.22 1.62 -2.41
CA ALA A 13 -38.05 0.85 -2.85
C ALA A 13 -37.25 0.41 -1.61
N PRO A 14 -36.67 -0.81 -1.60
CA PRO A 14 -35.80 -1.22 -0.52
C PRO A 14 -34.57 -0.32 -0.54
N GLY A 15 -34.33 0.37 0.56
CA GLY A 15 -33.12 1.17 0.77
C GLY A 15 -31.90 0.29 0.54
N ALA A 16 -31.00 0.75 -0.33
CA ALA A 16 -29.68 0.19 -0.46
C ALA A 16 -29.06 0.13 0.94
N ALA A 17 -28.75 -1.08 1.40
CA ALA A 17 -27.88 -1.28 2.54
C ALA A 17 -26.57 -0.54 2.22
N GLN A 18 -26.30 0.52 2.97
CA GLN A 18 -25.05 1.25 2.85
C GLN A 18 -23.93 0.32 3.29
N ALA A 19 -23.12 -0.14 2.34
CA ALA A 19 -21.85 -0.77 2.63
C ALA A 19 -20.97 0.25 3.35
N LYS A 20 -20.40 -0.16 4.49
CA LYS A 20 -19.31 0.54 5.17
C LYS A 20 -18.25 0.86 4.12
N GLY A 21 -17.95 2.15 3.89
CA GLY A 21 -17.12 2.58 2.78
C GLY A 21 -15.78 1.85 2.70
N GLU A 22 -15.58 1.05 1.66
CA GLU A 22 -14.26 0.54 1.28
C GLU A 22 -13.40 1.72 0.84
N GLU A 23 -12.34 2.02 1.59
CA GLU A 23 -11.34 3.00 1.15
C GLU A 23 -10.72 2.53 -0.17
N ALA A 24 -10.69 3.41 -1.17
CA ALA A 24 -10.17 3.10 -2.49
C ALA A 24 -8.69 2.68 -2.40
N VAL A 25 -8.36 1.54 -3.00
CA VAL A 25 -6.99 1.01 -3.08
C VAL A 25 -6.07 2.07 -3.71
N PRO A 26 -4.94 2.44 -3.07
CA PRO A 26 -3.96 3.38 -3.63
C PRO A 26 -3.40 2.94 -4.98
N ALA A 27 -2.81 3.86 -5.74
CA ALA A 27 -2.17 3.55 -7.03
C ALA A 27 -1.12 2.41 -6.93
N TYR A 28 -1.13 1.52 -7.93
CA TYR A 28 -0.15 0.45 -8.11
C TYR A 28 -0.14 -0.08 -9.56
N HIS A 29 0.91 -0.81 -9.94
CA HIS A 29 1.00 -1.49 -11.24
C HIS A 29 0.64 -2.98 -11.14
N ARG A 30 -0.31 -3.46 -11.95
CA ARG A 30 -0.73 -4.89 -11.92
C ARG A 30 0.28 -5.86 -12.52
N GLN A 31 1.13 -5.38 -13.42
CA GLN A 31 2.06 -6.18 -14.19
C GLN A 31 3.50 -5.88 -13.75
N ALA A 32 4.37 -6.87 -13.89
CA ALA A 32 5.79 -6.68 -13.71
C ALA A 32 6.30 -5.57 -14.66
N PRO A 33 7.33 -4.80 -14.26
CA PRO A 33 7.87 -3.74 -15.09
C PRO A 33 8.47 -4.31 -16.38
N THR A 34 8.14 -3.70 -17.51
CA THR A 34 8.69 -4.05 -18.84
C THR A 34 10.01 -3.32 -19.14
N GLY A 35 10.33 -2.27 -18.37
CA GLY A 35 11.52 -1.43 -18.56
C GLY A 35 12.34 -1.24 -17.29
N LEU A 36 13.29 -0.30 -17.37
CA LEU A 36 14.11 0.09 -16.23
C LEU A 36 13.26 0.81 -15.18
N LEU A 37 13.47 0.44 -13.91
CA LEU A 37 12.88 1.11 -12.77
C LEU A 37 13.80 2.21 -12.23
N PRO A 38 13.25 3.26 -11.60
CA PRO A 38 14.06 4.24 -10.90
C PRO A 38 14.95 3.59 -9.83
N THR A 39 16.03 4.28 -9.50
CA THR A 39 16.93 3.89 -8.42
C THR A 39 16.40 4.46 -7.12
N THR A 40 16.29 3.62 -6.10
CA THR A 40 15.99 4.07 -4.73
C THR A 40 17.19 4.81 -4.15
N LEU A 41 16.97 5.70 -3.19
CA LEU A 41 18.08 6.36 -2.50
C LEU A 41 18.99 5.35 -1.79
N SER A 42 20.28 5.68 -1.68
CA SER A 42 21.24 4.84 -0.99
C SER A 42 20.93 4.77 0.51
N PRO A 43 20.90 3.57 1.12
CA PRO A 43 20.74 3.41 2.57
C PRO A 43 21.80 4.16 3.38
N THR A 44 22.98 4.42 2.81
CA THR A 44 24.07 5.14 3.50
C THR A 44 23.75 6.60 3.81
N LEU A 45 22.67 7.14 3.25
CA LEU A 45 22.20 8.50 3.53
C LEU A 45 21.46 8.61 4.88
N PHE A 46 21.15 7.49 5.53
CA PHE A 46 20.33 7.45 6.73
C PHE A 46 21.11 6.87 7.92
N THR A 47 20.97 7.51 9.08
CA THR A 47 21.59 7.09 10.35
C THR A 47 20.67 6.20 11.17
N ASP A 48 19.35 6.45 11.12
CA ASP A 48 18.37 5.58 11.78
C ASP A 48 18.43 4.16 11.17
N PRO A 49 18.66 3.11 11.99
CA PRO A 49 18.79 1.76 11.48
C PRO A 49 17.55 1.23 10.76
N VAL A 50 16.34 1.55 11.24
CA VAL A 50 15.09 1.08 10.64
C VAL A 50 14.90 1.73 9.27
N VAL A 51 15.10 3.05 9.19
CA VAL A 51 15.05 3.79 7.92
C VAL A 51 16.08 3.21 6.96
N LYS A 52 17.35 3.12 7.36
CA LYS A 52 18.43 2.56 6.54
C LYS A 52 18.09 1.17 6.01
N ASN A 53 17.57 0.30 6.88
CA ASN A 53 17.19 -1.07 6.51
C ASN A 53 15.98 -1.11 5.58
N SER A 54 15.02 -0.17 5.71
CA SER A 54 13.88 -0.09 4.81
C SER A 54 14.30 0.29 3.38
N TYR A 55 15.22 1.25 3.22
CA TYR A 55 15.79 1.59 1.90
C TYR A 55 16.62 0.44 1.33
N ALA A 56 17.34 -0.30 2.17
CA ALA A 56 18.10 -1.48 1.75
C ALA A 56 17.17 -2.62 1.29
N ALA A 57 16.03 -2.81 1.97
CA ALA A 57 15.00 -3.75 1.56
C ALA A 57 14.37 -3.31 0.23
N ALA A 58 13.93 -2.06 0.12
CA ALA A 58 13.35 -1.51 -1.10
C ALA A 58 14.26 -1.66 -2.32
N ALA A 59 15.55 -1.34 -2.18
CA ALA A 59 16.54 -1.51 -3.25
C ALA A 59 16.65 -2.96 -3.76
N ARG A 60 16.48 -3.96 -2.87
CA ARG A 60 16.51 -5.38 -3.23
C ARG A 60 15.24 -5.86 -3.90
N ILE A 61 14.08 -5.28 -3.57
CA ILE A 61 12.76 -5.76 -4.02
C ILE A 61 12.00 -4.76 -4.90
N LYS A 62 12.71 -3.85 -5.61
CA LYS A 62 12.11 -2.77 -6.43
C LYS A 62 11.01 -3.24 -7.38
N LYS A 63 11.22 -4.38 -8.06
CA LYS A 63 10.22 -4.94 -8.99
C LYS A 63 8.93 -5.38 -8.29
N THR A 64 9.04 -5.81 -7.04
CA THR A 64 7.89 -6.12 -6.20
C THR A 64 7.21 -4.82 -5.77
N LEU A 65 7.95 -3.85 -5.19
CA LEU A 65 7.37 -2.57 -4.75
C LEU A 65 6.71 -1.77 -5.87
N TYR A 66 7.20 -1.90 -7.11
CA TYR A 66 6.54 -1.34 -8.30
C TYR A 66 5.08 -1.80 -8.43
N GLN A 67 4.78 -3.03 -8.00
CA GLN A 67 3.47 -3.64 -8.12
C GLN A 67 2.61 -3.51 -6.85
N LEU A 68 3.10 -2.85 -5.80
CA LEU A 68 2.39 -2.74 -4.53
C LEU A 68 1.83 -1.32 -4.33
N PRO A 69 0.61 -1.18 -3.80
CA PRO A 69 0.09 0.08 -3.32
C PRO A 69 0.81 0.51 -2.03
N CYS A 70 0.61 1.76 -1.63
CA CYS A 70 1.02 2.27 -0.32
C CYS A 70 -0.14 2.98 0.37
N TYR A 71 -0.59 2.46 1.52
CA TYR A 71 -1.76 2.95 2.25
C TYR A 71 -1.50 4.24 3.06
N CYS A 72 -0.36 4.89 2.86
CA CYS A 72 -0.17 6.27 3.31
C CYS A 72 -0.90 7.30 2.42
N HIS A 73 -1.47 6.85 1.29
CA HIS A 73 -2.26 7.65 0.34
C HIS A 73 -1.54 8.87 -0.27
N CYS A 74 -0.20 8.82 -0.33
CA CYS A 74 0.60 9.84 -0.99
C CYS A 74 0.55 9.75 -2.52
N ASP A 75 -0.15 8.76 -3.08
CA ASP A 75 -0.62 8.80 -4.47
C ASP A 75 -1.52 10.01 -4.73
N ARG A 76 -2.32 10.43 -3.74
CA ARG A 76 -3.24 11.57 -3.84
C ARG A 76 -2.56 12.93 -3.66
N SER A 77 -1.48 13.00 -2.88
CA SER A 77 -0.83 14.27 -2.49
C SER A 77 0.54 14.50 -3.13
N ALA A 78 1.32 13.43 -3.35
CA ALA A 78 2.66 13.49 -3.93
C ALA A 78 2.73 12.88 -5.35
N GLY A 79 1.62 12.30 -5.84
CA GLY A 79 1.55 11.72 -7.18
C GLY A 79 2.32 10.40 -7.33
N HIS A 80 2.56 9.68 -6.23
CA HIS A 80 3.21 8.37 -6.28
C HIS A 80 2.33 7.34 -7.01
N GLY A 81 2.92 6.61 -7.95
CA GLY A 81 2.26 5.54 -8.72
C GLY A 81 2.36 4.15 -8.06
N SER A 82 3.27 3.97 -7.10
CA SER A 82 3.36 2.76 -6.29
C SER A 82 4.21 2.98 -5.02
N LEU A 83 4.28 1.97 -4.15
CA LEU A 83 5.17 1.96 -2.98
C LEU A 83 6.65 2.19 -3.34
N LEU A 84 7.09 1.86 -4.56
CA LEU A 84 8.47 2.11 -4.99
C LEU A 84 8.81 3.61 -5.00
N ASP A 85 7.85 4.46 -5.38
CA ASP A 85 8.09 5.90 -5.54
C ASP A 85 8.36 6.59 -4.20
N CYS A 86 7.89 6.01 -3.09
CA CYS A 86 8.24 6.46 -1.75
C CYS A 86 9.76 6.41 -1.48
N TYR A 87 10.50 5.53 -2.17
CA TYR A 87 11.93 5.27 -1.94
C TYR A 87 12.87 5.94 -2.95
N VAL A 88 12.34 6.62 -3.98
CA VAL A 88 13.17 7.38 -4.94
C VAL A 88 13.53 8.77 -4.42
N SER A 89 12.91 9.19 -3.32
CA SER A 89 13.21 10.40 -2.56
C SER A 89 13.40 10.05 -1.08
N GLN A 90 13.55 11.05 -0.21
CA GLN A 90 13.60 10.84 1.24
C GLN A 90 12.21 10.57 1.86
N HIS A 91 11.13 10.55 1.08
CA HIS A 91 9.77 10.45 1.63
C HIS A 91 9.61 9.25 2.59
N ALA A 92 10.06 8.05 2.21
CA ALA A 92 9.93 6.86 3.05
C ALA A 92 10.67 6.96 4.39
N SER A 93 11.64 7.88 4.57
CA SER A 93 12.34 8.01 5.87
C SER A 93 11.49 8.65 6.96
N GLY A 94 10.38 9.29 6.60
CA GLY A 94 9.45 9.92 7.54
C GLY A 94 8.10 9.22 7.63
N CYS A 95 7.93 8.03 7.05
CA CYS A 95 6.64 7.35 6.96
C CYS A 95 6.70 5.89 7.42
N ASP A 96 6.12 5.62 8.58
CA ASP A 96 6.05 4.28 9.15
C ASP A 96 5.27 3.30 8.27
N ILE A 97 4.22 3.76 7.59
CA ILE A 97 3.40 2.93 6.70
C ILE A 97 4.26 2.39 5.54
N CYS A 98 5.01 3.27 4.87
CA CYS A 98 5.93 2.89 3.79
C CYS A 98 6.92 1.82 4.25
N MET A 99 7.50 2.00 5.44
CA MET A 99 8.47 1.07 6.01
C MET A 99 7.83 -0.27 6.37
N LYS A 100 6.67 -0.27 7.03
CA LYS A 100 5.94 -1.48 7.41
C LYS A 100 5.54 -2.31 6.19
N GLU A 101 4.94 -1.69 5.17
CA GLU A 101 4.55 -2.37 3.93
C GLU A 101 5.76 -2.94 3.19
N THR A 102 6.87 -2.21 3.15
CA THR A 102 8.12 -2.67 2.51
C THR A 102 8.73 -3.86 3.22
N PHE A 103 8.78 -3.82 4.56
CA PHE A 103 9.28 -4.94 5.33
C PHE A 103 8.35 -6.16 5.21
N TYR A 104 7.04 -5.96 5.32
CA TYR A 104 6.04 -6.99 5.07
C TYR A 104 6.25 -7.65 3.70
N ALA A 105 6.34 -6.84 2.64
CA ALA A 105 6.54 -7.32 1.28
C ALA A 105 7.83 -8.14 1.13
N SER A 106 8.92 -7.66 1.73
CA SER A 106 10.20 -8.36 1.68
C SER A 106 10.15 -9.71 2.39
N GLU A 107 9.52 -9.78 3.56
CA GLU A 107 9.36 -11.04 4.28
C GLU A 107 8.51 -12.06 3.51
N LYS A 108 7.40 -11.61 2.92
CA LYS A 108 6.49 -12.47 2.15
C LYS A 108 7.14 -12.93 0.85
N LEU A 109 7.92 -12.07 0.18
CA LEU A 109 8.69 -12.45 -1.00
C LEU A 109 9.74 -13.52 -0.67
N ARG A 110 10.44 -13.38 0.46
CA ARG A 110 11.38 -14.41 0.96
C ARG A 110 10.69 -15.74 1.29
N LYS A 111 9.40 -15.71 1.62
CA LYS A 111 8.54 -16.90 1.81
C LYS A 111 7.94 -17.43 0.48
N GLY A 112 8.38 -16.92 -0.67
CA GLY A 112 7.98 -17.39 -1.99
C GLY A 112 6.65 -16.82 -2.49
N LYS A 113 6.08 -15.79 -1.84
CA LYS A 113 4.85 -15.14 -2.32
C LYS A 113 5.11 -14.30 -3.56
N THR A 114 4.14 -14.28 -4.48
CA THR A 114 4.18 -13.44 -5.69
C THR A 114 3.84 -11.98 -5.35
N ALA A 115 4.19 -11.03 -6.22
CA ALA A 115 3.84 -9.62 -6.04
C ALA A 115 2.31 -9.41 -5.93
N GLU A 116 1.53 -10.17 -6.70
CA GLU A 116 0.07 -10.18 -6.61
C GLU A 116 -0.45 -10.64 -5.25
N GLN A 117 0.06 -11.77 -4.73
CA GLN A 117 -0.34 -12.26 -3.41
C GLN A 117 0.04 -11.29 -2.29
N ILE A 118 1.21 -10.66 -2.41
CA ILE A 118 1.66 -9.64 -1.46
C ILE A 118 0.75 -8.41 -1.53
N ARG A 119 0.39 -7.96 -2.73
CA ARG A 119 -0.53 -6.84 -2.95
C ARG A 119 -1.89 -7.10 -2.32
N GLU A 120 -2.47 -8.27 -2.58
CA GLU A 120 -3.77 -8.65 -2.00
C GLU A 120 -3.73 -8.61 -0.48
N ALA A 121 -2.66 -9.14 0.12
CA ALA A 121 -2.51 -9.13 1.56
C ALA A 121 -2.26 -7.71 2.14
N ILE A 122 -1.58 -6.82 1.40
CA ILE A 122 -1.48 -5.41 1.76
C ILE A 122 -2.85 -4.72 1.72
N ILE A 123 -3.66 -5.01 0.69
CA ILE A 123 -5.03 -4.49 0.56
C ILE A 123 -5.90 -4.92 1.75
N GLN A 124 -5.66 -6.11 2.30
CA GLN A 124 -6.33 -6.61 3.50
C GLN A 124 -5.74 -6.11 4.82
N GLY A 125 -4.75 -5.20 4.80
CA GLY A 125 -4.17 -4.61 6.00
C GLY A 125 -3.20 -5.52 6.77
N GLU A 126 -2.74 -6.64 6.21
CA GLU A 126 -1.85 -7.57 6.94
C GLU A 126 -0.51 -6.93 7.38
N TRP A 127 -0.11 -5.83 6.75
CA TRP A 127 1.11 -5.08 7.06
C TRP A 127 1.02 -4.31 8.38
N GLU A 128 -0.18 -4.03 8.90
CA GLU A 128 -0.36 -3.19 10.09
C GLU A 128 0.31 -3.78 11.34
N GLN A 129 0.37 -5.11 11.39
CA GLN A 129 0.96 -5.91 12.48
C GLN A 129 2.49 -5.84 12.53
N GLN A 130 3.14 -5.20 11.56
CA GLN A 130 4.58 -5.05 11.56
C GLN A 130 5.04 -4.14 12.70
N ASP A 131 5.89 -4.68 13.56
CA ASP A 131 6.62 -3.93 14.58
C ASP A 131 7.96 -3.45 13.99
N LEU A 132 8.08 -2.14 13.81
CA LEU A 132 9.28 -1.52 13.21
C LEU A 132 10.54 -1.72 14.04
N THR A 133 10.43 -1.93 15.36
CA THR A 133 11.61 -2.09 16.23
C THR A 133 12.40 -3.36 15.91
N ARG A 134 11.73 -4.40 15.37
CA ARG A 134 12.35 -5.65 14.92
C ARG A 134 13.32 -5.44 13.75
N TYR A 135 13.16 -4.33 13.02
CA TYR A 135 13.94 -4.00 11.84
C TYR A 135 15.12 -3.06 12.12
N GLN A 136 15.47 -2.83 13.38
CA GLN A 136 16.78 -2.27 13.74
C GLN A 136 17.93 -3.14 13.20
N GLN A 137 17.68 -4.45 13.06
CA GLN A 137 18.54 -5.41 12.36
C GLN A 137 17.77 -6.00 11.17
N TYR A 138 18.42 -6.14 10.02
CA TYR A 138 17.76 -6.63 8.81
C TYR A 138 18.64 -7.61 8.00
N PRO A 139 18.16 -8.83 7.67
CA PRO A 139 16.85 -9.39 8.05
C PRO A 139 16.67 -9.48 9.58
N PRO A 140 15.45 -9.35 10.11
CA PRO A 140 15.22 -9.47 11.55
C PRO A 140 15.64 -10.87 12.04
N ALA A 141 16.08 -10.95 13.30
CA ALA A 141 16.36 -12.23 13.95
C ALA A 141 15.11 -13.13 13.89
N ARG A 142 15.35 -14.44 13.76
CA ARG A 142 14.27 -15.44 13.67
C ARG A 142 13.52 -15.57 14.97
#